data_AF-A0A9D8L805-F1
#
_entry.id   AF-A0A9D8L805-F1
#
_cell.length_a   1.000
_cell.length_b   1.000
_cell.length_c   1.000
_cell.angle_alpha   90.00
_cell.angle_beta   90.00
_cell.angle_gamma   90.00
#
_symmetry.space_group_name_H-M   'P 1'
#
loop_
_entity.id
_entity.type
_entity.pdbx_description
1 polymer ?
#
loop_
_entity_poly.entity_id
_entity_poly.type
_entity_poly.pdbx_seq_one_letter_code
_entity_poly.pdbx_strand_id
1 'polypeptide(L)'
;LFVNAAILIVAAAVFHANGHTEVAEIGDAYQLLSPLLGLGIASTLFAVALLASGLNSTVTATLAGQIVMEGFLHIRLPQWMRRLITRAVAIVPVVVVTALYGESGTARLLVLSQVVLSMQLPFAVIPLVRFVTDREKMGAFTVRWPVATLAWIVAAIIVILNLKLLYDTFVG
;
A
#
# COMPACT_ATOMS: atom_id res chain seq x y z
N LEU A 1 -1.88 -13.01 -5.46
CA LEU A 1 -2.54 -14.08 -4.66
C LEU A 1 -1.54 -15.12 -4.17
N PHE A 2 -0.75 -15.76 -5.04
CA PHE A 2 0.25 -16.75 -4.63
C PHE A 2 1.23 -16.25 -3.55
N VAL A 3 1.84 -15.07 -3.75
CA VAL A 3 2.78 -14.50 -2.77
C VAL A 3 2.11 -14.20 -1.43
N ASN A 4 0.92 -13.58 -1.43
CA ASN A 4 0.18 -13.30 -0.18
C ASN A 4 -0.20 -14.59 0.55
N ALA A 5 -0.63 -15.62 -0.18
CA ALA A 5 -0.92 -16.93 0.39
C ALA A 5 0.35 -17.59 0.95
N ALA A 6 1.48 -17.51 0.24
CA ALA A 6 2.77 -18.03 0.69
C ALA A 6 3.25 -17.33 1.98
N ILE A 7 3.12 -16.00 2.08
CA ILE A 7 3.45 -15.24 3.30
C ILE A 7 2.57 -15.73 4.47
N LEU A 8 1.26 -15.88 4.25
CA LEU A 8 0.34 -16.31 5.30
C LEU A 8 0.58 -17.76 5.73
N ILE A 9 0.86 -18.66 4.78
CA ILE A 9 1.21 -20.06 5.07
C ILE A 9 2.54 -20.15 5.83
N VAL A 10 3.56 -19.40 5.41
CA VAL A 10 4.85 -19.35 6.11
C VAL A 10 4.68 -18.79 7.53
N ALA A 11 3.93 -17.70 7.69
CA ALA A 11 3.69 -17.13 9.01
C ALA A 11 2.94 -18.11 9.94
N ALA A 12 1.92 -18.80 9.42
CA ALA A 12 1.18 -19.79 10.19
C ALA A 12 2.03 -21.03 10.54
N ALA A 13 2.76 -21.57 9.56
CA ALA A 13 3.54 -22.79 9.75
C ALA A 13 4.82 -22.58 10.58
N VAL A 14 5.44 -21.40 10.49
CA VAL A 14 6.72 -21.12 11.12
C VAL A 14 6.54 -20.39 12.45
N PHE A 15 5.68 -19.38 12.54
CA PHE A 15 5.56 -18.57 13.76
C PHE A 15 4.43 -19.06 14.67
N HIS A 16 3.23 -19.28 14.13
CA HIS A 16 2.08 -19.70 14.94
C HIS A 16 2.25 -21.12 15.50
N ALA A 17 2.77 -22.07 14.71
CA ALA A 17 3.02 -23.44 15.18
C ALA A 17 4.09 -23.55 16.27
N ASN A 18 5.01 -22.58 16.36
CA ASN A 18 6.08 -22.54 17.37
C ASN A 18 5.74 -21.65 18.58
N GLY A 19 4.47 -21.26 18.74
CA GLY A 19 4.00 -20.44 19.88
C GLY A 19 4.41 -18.97 19.82
N HIS A 20 4.98 -18.50 18.70
CA HIS A 20 5.36 -17.11 18.50
C HIS A 20 4.19 -16.33 17.89
N THR A 21 3.21 -15.97 18.71
CA THR A 21 2.03 -15.19 18.30
C THR A 21 2.28 -13.68 18.25
N GLU A 22 3.42 -13.22 18.77
CA GLU A 22 3.78 -11.79 18.86
C GLU A 22 4.70 -11.32 17.72
N VAL A 23 4.96 -12.14 16.70
CA VAL A 23 5.79 -11.75 15.53
C VAL A 23 5.02 -10.74 14.68
N ALA A 24 5.12 -9.47 15.04
CA ALA A 24 4.47 -8.36 14.36
C ALA A 24 5.42 -7.63 13.40
N GLU A 25 6.74 -7.74 13.60
CA GLU A 25 7.72 -6.93 12.90
C GLU A 25 8.58 -7.70 11.88
N ILE A 26 8.99 -7.00 10.83
CA ILE A 26 9.82 -7.53 9.74
C ILE A 26 11.20 -8.00 10.25
N GLY A 27 11.72 -7.35 11.30
CA GLY A 27 12.98 -7.71 11.95
C GLY A 27 12.92 -9.07 12.65
N ASP A 28 11.81 -9.35 13.35
CA ASP A 28 11.57 -10.62 14.02
C ASP A 28 11.45 -11.76 13.01
N ALA A 29 10.76 -11.51 11.88
CA ALA A 29 10.69 -12.48 10.80
C ALA A 29 12.09 -12.84 10.26
N TYR A 30 12.98 -11.87 10.06
CA TYR A 30 14.35 -12.14 9.62
C TYR A 30 15.13 -12.99 10.63
N GLN A 31 15.04 -12.69 11.92
CA GLN A 31 15.81 -13.41 12.94
C GLN A 31 15.26 -14.82 13.20
N LEU A 32 13.94 -15.01 13.06
CA LEU A 32 13.26 -16.27 13.40
C LEU A 32 13.16 -17.24 12.21
N LEU A 33 13.26 -16.78 10.96
CA LEU A 33 13.14 -17.65 9.79
C LEU A 33 14.27 -18.68 9.67
N SER A 34 15.54 -18.29 9.83
CA SER A 34 16.66 -19.26 9.72
C SER A 34 16.65 -20.33 10.84
N PRO A 35 16.44 -19.99 12.14
CA PRO A 35 16.35 -20.98 13.21
C PRO A 35 15.15 -21.92 13.07
N LEU A 36 13.97 -21.38 12.75
CA LEU A 36 12.72 -22.18 12.75
C LEU A 36 12.57 -23.04 11.49
N LEU A 37 13.17 -22.65 10.36
CA LEU A 37 13.19 -23.46 9.14
C LEU A 37 14.39 -24.42 9.08
N GLY A 38 15.36 -24.31 10.00
CA GLY A 38 16.60 -25.09 9.98
C GLY A 38 17.49 -24.84 8.75
N LEU A 39 17.21 -23.77 7.99
CA LEU A 39 17.89 -23.42 6.75
C LEU A 39 18.61 -22.09 6.94
N GLY A 40 19.94 -22.11 7.06
CA GLY A 40 20.75 -20.91 7.27
C GLY A 40 20.56 -19.81 6.20
N ILE A 41 20.12 -20.18 4.99
CA ILE A 41 19.89 -19.25 3.88
C ILE A 41 18.51 -18.56 3.90
N ALA A 42 17.57 -19.00 4.73
CA ALA A 42 16.18 -18.52 4.71
C ALA A 42 16.08 -17.00 4.96
N SER A 43 16.84 -16.50 5.94
CA SER A 43 16.89 -15.07 6.26
C SER A 43 17.45 -14.24 5.10
N THR A 44 18.49 -14.73 4.43
CA THR A 44 19.08 -14.07 3.25
C THR A 44 18.09 -13.99 2.09
N LEU A 45 17.37 -15.08 1.80
CA LEU A 45 16.34 -15.08 0.76
C LEU A 45 15.19 -14.11 1.09
N PHE A 46 14.78 -14.05 2.36
CA PHE A 46 13.79 -13.08 2.82
C PHE A 46 14.27 -11.64 2.64
N ALA A 47 15.52 -11.33 3.02
CA ALA A 47 16.11 -10.00 2.82
C ALA A 47 16.21 -9.61 1.35
N VAL A 48 16.61 -10.55 0.47
CA VAL A 48 16.65 -10.32 -0.98
C VAL A 48 15.25 -10.08 -1.54
N ALA A 49 14.25 -10.85 -1.11
CA ALA A 49 12.86 -10.66 -1.52
C ALA A 49 12.31 -9.29 -1.06
N LEU A 50 12.64 -8.86 0.15
CA LEU A 50 12.24 -7.55 0.68
C LEU A 50 12.88 -6.41 -0.11
N LEU A 51 14.18 -6.53 -0.44
CA LEU A 51 14.89 -5.54 -1.26
C LEU A 51 14.30 -5.48 -2.67
N ALA A 52 14.05 -6.63 -3.30
CA ALA A 52 13.42 -6.70 -4.62
C ALA A 52 12.01 -6.06 -4.63
N SER A 53 11.21 -6.30 -3.59
CA SER A 53 9.88 -5.69 -3.41
C SER A 53 9.97 -4.15 -3.31
N GLY A 54 10.93 -3.64 -2.53
CA GLY A 54 11.15 -2.20 -2.37
C GLY A 54 11.61 -1.50 -3.65
N LEU A 55 12.48 -2.16 -4.44
CA LEU A 55 12.90 -1.65 -5.75
C LEU A 55 11.74 -1.58 -6.73
N ASN A 56 10.92 -2.63 -6.81
CA ASN A 56 9.74 -2.65 -7.68
C ASN A 56 8.74 -1.55 -7.31
N SER A 57 8.43 -1.41 -6.02
CA SER A 57 7.53 -0.36 -5.51
C SER A 57 8.01 1.06 -5.86
N THR A 58 9.33 1.32 -5.78
CA THR A 58 9.89 2.64 -6.13
C THR A 58 9.68 2.97 -7.61
N VAL A 59 9.88 2.00 -8.51
CA VAL A 59 9.69 2.22 -9.96
C VAL A 59 8.22 2.44 -10.29
N THR A 60 7.32 1.64 -9.71
CA THR A 60 5.88 1.84 -9.92
C THR A 60 5.41 3.18 -9.37
N ALA A 61 5.91 3.61 -8.20
CA ALA A 61 5.56 4.89 -7.61
C ALA A 61 6.00 6.08 -8.45
N THR A 62 7.19 6.04 -9.08
CA THR A 62 7.64 7.14 -9.94
C THR A 62 6.82 7.23 -11.23
N LEU A 63 6.48 6.09 -11.84
CA LEU A 63 5.63 6.06 -13.04
C LEU A 63 4.21 6.53 -12.74
N ALA A 64 3.59 6.03 -11.67
CA ALA A 64 2.26 6.47 -11.25
C ALA A 64 2.25 7.98 -10.93
N GLY A 65 3.26 8.46 -10.20
CA GLY A 65 3.43 9.88 -9.91
C GLY A 65 3.59 10.73 -11.18
N GLN A 66 4.22 10.20 -12.23
CA GLN A 66 4.29 10.87 -13.53
C GLN A 66 2.91 11.05 -14.14
N ILE A 67 2.15 9.95 -14.24
CA ILE A 67 0.85 9.92 -14.90
C ILE A 67 -0.11 10.89 -14.20
N VAL A 68 -0.10 10.90 -12.86
CA VAL A 68 -0.94 11.81 -12.08
C VAL A 68 -0.51 13.27 -12.26
N MET A 69 0.79 13.58 -12.16
CA MET A 69 1.25 14.96 -12.31
C MET A 69 1.07 15.52 -13.72
N GLU A 70 1.35 14.73 -14.76
CA GLU A 70 1.17 15.16 -16.14
C GLU A 70 -0.32 15.22 -16.52
N GLY A 71 -1.14 14.27 -16.04
CA GLY A 71 -2.55 14.20 -16.36
C GLY A 71 -3.43 15.20 -15.61
N PHE A 72 -3.21 15.38 -14.30
CA PHE A 72 -4.02 16.29 -13.47
C PHE A 72 -3.41 17.68 -13.33
N LEU A 73 -2.10 17.78 -13.12
CA LEU A 73 -1.43 19.05 -12.86
C LEU A 73 -0.79 19.66 -14.13
N HIS A 74 -0.68 18.90 -15.22
CA HIS A 74 0.00 19.30 -16.46
C HIS A 74 1.46 19.75 -16.26
N ILE A 75 2.11 19.23 -15.21
CA ILE A 75 3.50 19.56 -14.86
C ILE A 75 4.44 18.45 -15.36
N ARG A 76 5.45 18.82 -16.15
CA ARG A 76 6.52 17.90 -16.58
C ARG A 76 7.81 18.19 -15.83
N LEU A 77 8.20 17.29 -14.92
CA LEU A 77 9.44 17.38 -14.16
C LEU A 77 10.38 16.23 -14.52
N PRO A 78 11.71 16.45 -14.52
CA PRO A 78 12.66 15.36 -14.69
C PRO A 78 12.61 14.37 -13.51
N GLN A 79 12.89 13.09 -13.79
CA GLN A 79 12.76 11.96 -12.86
C GLN A 79 13.48 12.18 -11.53
N TRP A 80 14.67 12.79 -11.55
CA TRP A 80 15.48 13.05 -10.37
C TRP A 80 14.83 14.11 -9.45
N MET A 81 14.30 15.19 -10.03
CA MET A 81 13.64 16.26 -9.30
C MET A 81 12.36 15.75 -8.65
N ARG A 82 11.56 14.96 -9.40
CA ARG A 82 10.37 14.31 -8.86
C ARG A 82 10.70 13.45 -7.65
N ARG A 83 11.74 12.60 -7.75
CA ARG A 83 12.16 11.71 -6.66
C ARG A 83 12.64 12.49 -5.42
N LEU A 84 13.31 13.62 -5.63
CA LEU A 84 13.75 14.51 -4.56
C LEU A 84 12.56 15.18 -3.87
N ILE A 85 11.63 15.76 -4.63
CA ILE A 85 10.45 16.44 -4.09
C ILE A 85 9.58 15.44 -3.30
N THR A 86 9.24 14.28 -3.87
CA THR A 86 8.39 13.30 -3.18
C THR A 86 9.06 12.74 -1.92
N ARG A 87 10.38 12.52 -1.94
CA ARG A 87 11.13 12.14 -0.74
C ARG A 87 11.19 13.26 0.29
N ALA A 88 11.40 14.51 -0.13
CA ALA A 88 11.43 15.65 0.78
C ALA A 88 10.07 15.82 1.47
N VAL A 89 8.97 15.77 0.71
CA VAL A 89 7.60 15.85 1.25
C VAL A 89 7.29 14.70 2.20
N ALA A 90 7.84 13.51 1.99
CA ALA A 90 7.68 12.38 2.91
C ALA A 90 8.56 12.49 4.17
N ILE A 91 9.82 12.91 4.04
CA ILE A 91 10.81 12.91 5.13
C ILE A 91 10.65 14.13 6.05
N VAL A 92 10.38 15.31 5.51
CA VAL A 92 10.28 16.54 6.30
C VAL A 92 9.25 16.45 7.42
N PRO A 93 8.00 15.98 7.19
CA PRO A 93 7.01 15.83 8.26
C PRO A 93 7.46 14.82 9.32
N VAL A 94 8.08 13.71 8.90
CA VAL A 94 8.59 12.68 9.82
C VAL A 94 9.69 13.25 10.71
N VAL A 95 10.65 13.98 10.15
CA VAL A 95 11.75 14.58 10.91
C VAL A 95 11.21 15.63 11.89
N VAL A 96 10.29 16.49 11.46
CA VAL A 96 9.69 17.52 12.31
C VAL A 96 8.89 16.89 13.46
N VAL A 97 8.05 15.89 13.17
CA VAL A 97 7.24 15.22 14.20
C VAL A 97 8.11 14.43 15.16
N THR A 98 9.14 13.74 14.67
CA THR A 98 10.10 13.03 15.53
C THR A 98 10.83 14.00 16.45
N ALA A 99 11.28 15.14 15.93
CA ALA A 99 12.02 16.13 16.72
C ALA A 99 11.16 16.79 17.82
N LEU A 100 9.86 16.96 17.58
CA LEU A 100 8.95 17.62 18.53
C LEU A 100 8.25 16.65 19.49
N TYR A 101 7.88 15.45 19.03
CA TYR A 101 6.98 14.52 19.73
C TYR A 101 7.57 13.12 19.97
N GLY A 102 8.81 12.86 19.52
CA GLY A 102 9.47 11.57 19.66
C GLY A 102 8.75 10.41 18.95
N GLU A 103 9.00 9.18 19.40
CA GLU A 103 8.49 7.95 18.77
C GLU A 103 6.95 7.88 18.72
N SER A 104 6.28 8.40 19.75
CA SER A 104 4.81 8.43 19.82
C SER A 104 4.18 9.30 18.73
N GLY A 105 4.86 10.37 18.32
CA GLY A 105 4.45 11.23 17.20
C GLY A 105 4.58 10.52 15.86
N THR A 106 5.65 9.75 15.67
CA THR A 106 5.90 8.99 14.43
C THR A 106 4.85 7.90 14.24
N ALA A 107 4.47 7.18 15.29
CA ALA A 107 3.39 6.18 15.23
C ALA A 107 2.05 6.81 14.81
N ARG A 108 1.69 7.97 15.38
CA ARG A 108 0.49 8.71 14.95
C ARG A 108 0.58 9.21 13.51
N LEU A 109 1.76 9.63 13.06
CA LEU A 109 1.99 10.07 11.69
C LEU A 109 1.85 8.90 10.69
N LEU A 110 2.27 7.70 11.08
CA LEU A 110 2.04 6.48 10.30
C LEU A 110 0.55 6.16 10.18
N VAL A 111 -0.21 6.22 11.28
CA VAL A 111 -1.68 6.03 11.25
C VAL A 111 -2.35 7.08 10.38
N LEU A 112 -1.96 8.36 10.52
CA LEU A 112 -2.46 9.45 9.68
C LEU A 112 -2.15 9.22 8.19
N SER A 113 -0.98 8.69 7.86
CA SER A 113 -0.63 8.35 6.48
C SER A 113 -1.56 7.28 5.91
N GLN A 114 -1.95 6.28 6.72
CA GLN A 114 -2.94 5.27 6.32
C GLN A 114 -4.32 5.88 6.13
N VAL A 115 -4.73 6.80 7.01
CA VAL A 115 -6.00 7.53 6.87
C VAL A 115 -6.04 8.31 5.57
N VAL A 116 -4.97 9.02 5.24
CA VAL A 116 -4.84 9.79 3.99
C VAL A 116 -4.94 8.87 2.77
N LEU A 117 -4.30 7.70 2.79
CA LEU A 117 -4.41 6.70 1.71
C LEU A 117 -5.84 6.17 1.57
N SER A 118 -6.50 5.86 2.69
CA SER A 118 -7.89 5.41 2.71
C SER A 118 -8.85 6.43 2.11
N MET A 119 -8.65 7.72 2.40
CA MET A 119 -9.45 8.79 1.80
C MET A 119 -9.23 8.91 0.29
N GLN A 120 -8.04 8.58 -0.24
CA GLN A 120 -7.74 8.66 -1.68
C GLN A 120 -8.43 7.57 -2.51
N LEU A 121 -8.62 6.36 -1.94
CA LEU A 121 -9.14 5.20 -2.68
C LEU A 121 -10.51 5.44 -3.34
N PRO A 122 -11.53 6.00 -2.67
CA PRO A 122 -12.81 6.35 -3.30
C PRO A 122 -12.67 7.25 -4.53
N PHE A 123 -11.78 8.25 -4.47
CA PHE A 123 -11.55 9.18 -5.56
C PHE A 123 -10.87 8.54 -6.78
N ALA A 124 -10.18 7.40 -6.60
CA ALA A 124 -9.64 6.63 -7.72
C ALA A 124 -10.67 5.64 -8.28
N VAL A 125 -11.36 4.92 -7.39
CA VAL A 125 -12.25 3.81 -7.77
C VAL A 125 -13.53 4.30 -8.45
N ILE A 126 -14.19 5.33 -7.91
CA ILE A 126 -15.47 5.82 -8.44
C ILE A 126 -15.31 6.33 -9.88
N PRO A 127 -14.34 7.21 -10.20
CA PRO A 127 -14.13 7.65 -11.58
C PRO A 127 -13.75 6.49 -12.49
N LEU A 128 -12.91 5.55 -12.04
CA LEU A 128 -12.54 4.39 -12.85
C LEU A 128 -13.78 3.58 -13.26
N VAL A 129 -14.64 3.22 -12.31
CA VAL A 129 -15.88 2.47 -12.60
C VAL A 129 -16.79 3.27 -13.52
N ARG A 130 -16.91 4.59 -13.32
CA ARG A 130 -17.66 5.46 -14.22
C ARG A 130 -17.09 5.48 -15.63
N PHE A 131 -15.76 5.58 -15.78
CA PHE A 131 -15.10 5.61 -17.09
C PHE A 131 -15.30 4.31 -17.86
N VAL A 132 -15.14 3.16 -17.22
CA VAL A 132 -15.27 1.86 -17.91
C VAL A 132 -16.71 1.47 -18.23
N THR A 133 -17.69 2.13 -17.60
CA THR A 133 -19.13 1.93 -17.86
C THR A 133 -19.74 2.98 -18.81
N ASP A 134 -18.98 4.02 -19.15
CA ASP A 134 -19.40 5.11 -20.03
C ASP A 134 -19.27 4.70 -21.51
N ARG A 135 -20.41 4.52 -22.19
CA ARG A 135 -20.45 4.13 -23.60
C ARG A 135 -19.89 5.18 -24.54
N GLU A 136 -19.98 6.46 -24.20
CA GLU A 136 -19.46 7.53 -25.04
C GLU A 136 -17.93 7.52 -25.06
N LYS A 137 -17.30 7.16 -23.93
CA LYS A 137 -15.85 7.13 -23.80
C LYS A 137 -15.22 5.81 -24.22
N MET A 138 -15.86 4.69 -23.93
CA MET A 138 -15.29 3.35 -24.17
C MET A 138 -15.76 2.71 -25.48
N GLY A 139 -16.85 3.20 -26.08
CA GLY A 139 -17.40 2.67 -27.33
C GLY A 139 -17.63 1.16 -27.27
N ALA A 140 -17.03 0.42 -28.19
CA ALA A 140 -17.12 -1.04 -28.26
C ALA A 140 -16.46 -1.78 -27.07
N PHE A 141 -15.57 -1.12 -26.32
CA PHE A 141 -14.88 -1.69 -25.16
C PHE A 141 -15.60 -1.43 -23.83
N THR A 142 -16.85 -0.94 -23.87
CA THR A 142 -17.64 -0.72 -22.66
C THR A 142 -17.90 -2.03 -21.93
N VAL A 143 -17.76 -2.00 -20.62
CA VAL A 143 -17.98 -3.17 -19.77
C VAL A 143 -19.44 -3.64 -19.85
N ARG A 144 -19.65 -4.95 -19.98
CA ARG A 144 -21.00 -5.55 -20.02
C ARG A 144 -21.72 -5.35 -18.69
N TRP A 145 -23.05 -5.22 -18.74
CA TRP A 145 -23.89 -4.91 -17.57
C TRP A 145 -23.62 -5.76 -16.31
N PRO A 146 -23.41 -7.10 -16.39
CA PRO A 146 -23.11 -7.89 -15.19
C PRO A 146 -21.79 -7.49 -14.51
N VAL A 147 -20.76 -7.21 -15.30
CA VAL A 147 -19.44 -6.81 -14.80
C VAL A 147 -19.49 -5.36 -14.30
N ALA A 148 -20.29 -4.50 -14.92
CA ALA A 148 -20.54 -3.14 -14.46
C ALA A 148 -21.22 -3.13 -13.08
N THR A 149 -22.27 -3.94 -12.89
CA THR A 149 -22.95 -4.09 -11.60
C THR A 149 -22.00 -4.63 -10.53
N LEU A 150 -21.21 -5.66 -10.86
CA LEU A 150 -20.21 -6.19 -9.93
C LEU A 150 -19.16 -5.13 -9.55
N ALA A 151 -18.67 -4.35 -10.51
CA ALA A 151 -17.69 -3.29 -10.27
C ALA A 151 -18.26 -2.19 -9.35
N TRP A 152 -19.52 -1.80 -9.52
CA TRP A 152 -20.20 -0.85 -8.64
C TRP A 152 -20.43 -1.42 -7.23
N ILE A 153 -20.77 -2.70 -7.10
CA ILE A 153 -20.88 -3.38 -5.80
C ILE A 153 -19.53 -3.36 -5.08
N VAL A 154 -18.45 -3.76 -5.76
CA VAL A 154 -17.09 -3.75 -5.18
C VAL A 154 -16.68 -2.34 -4.79
N ALA A 155 -16.94 -1.33 -5.64
CA ALA A 155 -16.67 0.07 -5.32
C ALA A 155 -17.44 0.52 -4.07
N ALA A 156 -18.73 0.18 -3.95
CA ALA A 156 -19.53 0.49 -2.77
C ALA A 156 -18.95 -0.17 -1.51
N ILE A 157 -18.55 -1.44 -1.58
CA ILE A 157 -17.90 -2.14 -0.46
C ILE A 157 -16.61 -1.42 -0.05
N ILE A 158 -15.74 -1.08 -1.00
CA ILE A 158 -14.48 -0.36 -0.71
C ILE A 158 -14.77 0.97 -0.01
N VAL A 159 -15.74 1.75 -0.49
CA VAL A 159 -16.10 3.05 0.10
C VAL A 159 -16.64 2.87 1.52
N ILE A 160 -17.57 1.94 1.72
CA ILE A 160 -18.15 1.66 3.05
C ILE A 160 -17.07 1.23 4.03
N LEU A 161 -16.17 0.31 3.63
CA LEU A 161 -15.09 -0.15 4.50
C LEU A 161 -14.08 0.96 4.81
N ASN A 162 -13.75 1.83 3.85
CA ASN A 162 -12.88 2.98 4.11
C ASN A 162 -13.54 4.01 5.04
N LEU A 163 -14.84 4.27 4.88
CA LEU A 163 -15.59 5.15 5.78
C LEU A 163 -15.67 4.57 7.19
N LYS A 164 -15.86 3.26 7.32
CA LYS A 164 -15.83 2.57 8.62
C LYS A 164 -14.45 2.70 9.27
N LEU A 165 -13.38 2.42 8.53
CA LEU A 165 -12.00 2.56 9.03
C LEU A 165 -11.73 4.00 9.48
N LEU A 166 -12.19 4.99 8.71
CA LEU A 166 -12.09 6.39 9.07
C LEU A 166 -12.84 6.70 10.37
N TYR A 167 -14.08 6.22 10.48
CA TYR A 167 -14.89 6.37 11.69
C TYR A 167 -14.19 5.75 12.91
N ASP A 168 -13.76 4.49 12.81
CA ASP A 168 -13.04 3.78 13.88
C ASP A 168 -11.76 4.54 14.27
N THR A 169 -11.02 5.08 13.31
CA THR A 169 -9.76 5.82 13.58
C THR A 169 -9.99 7.16 14.30
N PHE A 170 -11.10 7.85 14.03
CA PHE A 170 -11.39 9.16 14.62
C PHE A 170 -12.23 9.10 15.91
N VAL A 171 -13.07 8.07 16.05
CA VAL A 171 -14.03 7.94 17.15
C VAL A 171 -13.58 6.94 18.21
N GLY A 172 -12.73 5.96 17.85
CA GLY A 172 -12.24 4.90 18.74
C GLY A 172 -13.01 3.60 18.57
#